data_AF-A0A7Y5IZM9-F1
#
_entry.id   AF-A0A7Y5IZM9-F1
#
_cell.length_a   1.000
_cell.length_b   1.000
_cell.length_c   1.000
_cell.angle_alpha   90.00
_cell.angle_beta   90.00
_cell.angle_gamma   90.00
#
_symmetry.space_group_name_H-M   'P 1'
#
loop_
_entity.id
_entity.type
_entity.pdbx_description
1 polymer ?
#
loop_
_entity_poly.entity_id
_entity_poly.type
_entity_poly.pdbx_seq_one_letter_code
_entity_poly.pdbx_strand_id
1 'polypeptide(L)' 'MMRVVVDTNVIISGLFQPEGIPGTIRKLIGKGAFDLCLSRPLIEEISGVLDRRDFRRA' A
#
# COMPACT_ATOMS: atom_id res chain seq x y z
N MET A 1 -12.39 -15.96 -5.72
CA MET A 1 -11.46 -14.81 -5.88
C MET A 1 -10.45 -14.87 -4.74
N MET A 2 -9.18 -14.52 -4.98
CA MET A 2 -8.16 -14.53 -3.94
C MET A 2 -8.31 -13.28 -3.06
N ARG A 3 -8.42 -13.48 -1.75
CA ARG A 3 -8.44 -12.42 -0.74
C ARG A 3 -7.05 -12.21 -0.19
N VAL A 4 -6.60 -10.97 -0.14
CA VAL A 4 -5.23 -10.65 0.25
C VAL A 4 -5.23 -9.47 1.20
N VAL A 5 -4.51 -9.62 2.30
CA VAL A 5 -4.08 -8.50 3.14
C VAL A 5 -2.71 -8.09 2.63
N VAL A 6 -2.52 -6.80 2.38
CA VAL A 6 -1.24 -6.25 1.94
C VAL A 6 -0.67 -5.44 3.09
N ASP A 7 0.57 -5.75 3.44
CA ASP A 7 1.29 -5.06 4.49
C ASP A 7 1.46 -3.57 4.16
N THR A 8 1.38 -2.72 5.18
CA THR A 8 1.63 -1.27 5.09
C THR A 8 2.94 -0.97 4.36
N ASN A 9 4.02 -1.70 4.63
CA ASN A 9 5.31 -1.49 3.98
C ASN A 9 5.27 -1.74 2.47
N VAL A 10 4.44 -2.67 1.99
CA VAL A 10 4.28 -2.93 0.54
C VAL A 10 3.54 -1.78 -0.11
N ILE A 11 2.48 -1.26 0.54
CA ILE A 11 1.75 -0.09 0.06
C ILE A 11 2.68 1.13 -0.03
N ILE A 12 3.37 1.42 1.06
CA ILE A 12 4.28 2.57 1.19
C ILE A 12 5.47 2.45 0.22
N SER A 13 6.13 1.30 0.17
CA SER A 13 7.23 1.07 -0.78
C SER A 13 6.76 1.17 -2.23
N GLY A 14 5.53 0.74 -2.51
CA GLY A 14 4.92 0.87 -3.84
C GLY A 14 4.62 2.30 -4.26
N LEU A 15 4.50 3.24 -3.31
CA LEU A 15 4.43 4.67 -3.59
C LEU A 15 5.81 5.23 -3.97
N PHE A 16 6.86 4.84 -3.24
CA PHE A 16 8.24 5.31 -3.49
C PHE A 16 8.94 4.65 -4.68
N GLN A 17 8.62 3.38 -4.97
CA GLN A 17 9.21 2.62 -6.07
C GLN A 17 8.10 2.09 -7.00
N PRO A 18 7.47 2.94 -7.82
CA PRO A 18 6.32 2.56 -8.66
C PRO A 18 6.64 1.49 -9.71
N GLU A 19 7.91 1.38 -10.11
CA GLU A 19 8.38 0.41 -11.11
C GLU A 19 8.98 -0.86 -10.50
N GLY A 20 9.10 -0.93 -9.17
CA GLY A 20 9.54 -2.13 -8.45
C GLY A 20 8.43 -3.16 -8.23
N ILE A 21 8.79 -4.26 -7.56
CA ILE A 21 7.82 -5.30 -7.15
C ILE A 21 6.66 -4.71 -6.31
N PRO A 22 6.89 -3.85 -5.30
CA PRO A 22 5.80 -3.23 -4.55
C PRO A 22 4.89 -2.33 -5.42
N GLY A 23 5.47 -1.58 -6.36
CA GLY A 23 4.71 -0.77 -7.31
C GLY A 23 3.86 -1.60 -8.26
N THR A 24 4.35 -2.77 -8.66
CA THR A 24 3.58 -3.75 -9.45
C THR A 24 2.39 -4.28 -8.65
N ILE A 25 2.58 -4.63 -7.37
CA ILE A 25 1.49 -5.05 -6.48
C ILE A 25 0.43 -3.94 -6.37
N ARG A 26 0.85 -2.69 -6.16
CA ARG A 26 -0.05 -1.51 -6.13
C ARG A 26 -0.86 -1.36 -7.42
N LYS A 27 -0.22 -1.51 -8.58
CA LYS A 27 -0.87 -1.47 -9.90
C LYS A 27 -1.89 -2.61 -10.06
N LEU A 28 -1.59 -3.81 -9.57
CA LEU A 28 -2.52 -4.96 -9.59
C LEU A 28 -3.74 -4.77 -8.68
N ILE A 29 -3.53 -4.21 -7.48
CA ILE A 29 -4.63 -3.79 -6.58
C ILE A 29 -5.57 -2.83 -7.32
N GLY A 30 -5.03 -1.78 -7.94
CA GLY A 30 -5.83 -0.78 -8.66
C GLY A 30 -6.58 -1.33 -9.87
N LYS A 31 -6.15 -2.48 -10.41
CA LYS A 31 -6.83 -3.21 -11.49
C LYS A 31 -7.87 -4.21 -10.98
N GLY A 32 -8.04 -4.37 -9.67
CA GLY A 32 -8.95 -5.36 -9.08
C GLY A 32 -8.50 -6.80 -9.31
N ALA A 33 -7.19 -7.05 -9.44
CA ALA A 33 -6.65 -8.40 -9.66
C ALA A 33 -6.95 -9.38 -8.51
N PHE A 34 -7.30 -8.86 -7.33
CA PHE A 34 -7.66 -9.60 -6.14
C PHE A 34 -8.50 -8.74 -5.19
N ASP A 35 -9.20 -9.40 -4.25
CA ASP A 35 -10.00 -8.74 -3.23
C ASP A 35 -9.07 -8.25 -2.11
N LEU A 36 -8.80 -6.95 -2.08
CA LEU A 36 -8.00 -6.33 -1.04
C LEU A 36 -8.78 -6.31 0.28
N CYS A 37 -8.28 -7.03 1.27
CA CYS A 37 -8.80 -7.02 2.64
C CYS A 37 -8.13 -5.87 3.41
N LEU A 38 -8.95 -4.93 3.90
CA LEU A 38 -8.51 -3.84 4.76
C LEU A 38 -9.16 -3.95 6.14
N SER A 39 -8.46 -3.45 7.15
CA SER A 39 -8.96 -3.30 8.51
C SER A 39 -8.68 -1.88 8.99
N ARG A 40 -9.45 -1.42 9.99
CA ARG A 40 -9.24 -0.09 10.58
C ARG A 40 -7.79 0.12 11.08
N PRO A 41 -7.16 -0.82 11.81
CA PRO A 41 -5.75 -0.68 12.22
C PRO A 41 -4.78 -0.48 11.05
N LEU A 42 -4.98 -1.20 9.93
CA LEU A 42 -4.12 -1.04 8.74
C LEU A 42 -4.28 0.35 8.11
N ILE A 43 -5.51 0.86 8.04
CA ILE A 43 -5.77 2.20 7.51
C ILE A 43 -5.13 3.25 8.40
N GLU A 44 -5.27 3.12 9.73
CA GLU A 44 -4.67 4.03 10.70
C GLU A 44 -3.14 4.02 10.63
N GLU A 45 -2.53 2.85 10.43
CA GLU A 45 -1.08 2.74 10.23
C GLU A 45 -0.64 3.42 8.93
N ILE A 46 -1.31 3.15 7.80
CA ILE A 46 -1.01 3.78 6.51
C ILE A 46 -1.11 5.30 6.63
N SER A 47 -2.22 5.82 7.15
CA SER A 47 -2.40 7.26 7.39
C SER A 47 -1.30 7.81 8.31
N GLY A 48 -0.98 7.11 9.39
CA GLY A 48 0.07 7.50 10.33
C GLY A 48 1.47 7.52 9.73
N VAL A 49 1.76 6.72 8.69
CA VAL A 49 3.01 6.79 7.93
C VAL A 49 3.01 7.95 6.94
N LEU A 50 1.92 8.13 6.19
CA LEU A 50 1.77 9.22 5.22
C LEU A 50 1.84 10.61 5.88
N ASP A 51 1.37 10.72 7.12
CA ASP A 51 1.40 11.97 7.89
C ASP A 51 2.76 12.30 8.51
N ARG A 52 3.77 11.42 8.41
CA ARG A 52 5.11 11.73 8.91
C ARG A 52 5.75 12.80 8.03
N ARG A 53 6.43 13.76 8.66
CA ARG A 53 7.11 14.87 7.95
C ARG A 53 8.13 14.38 6.92
N ASP A 54 8.74 13.22 7.16
CA ASP A 54 9.72 12.63 6.27
C ASP A 54 9.07 12.04 5.01
N PHE A 55 7.83 11.55 5.12
CA PHE A 55 7.05 11.09 3.97
C PHE A 55 6.64 12.27 3.09
N ARG A 56 6.28 13.42 3.68
CA ARG A 56 5.90 14.64 2.94
C ARG A 56 7.03 15.30 2.15
N ARG A 57 8.29 14.87 2.32
CA ARG A 57 9.48 15.45 1.68
C ARG A 57 10.06 14.59 0.56
N ALA A 58 9.58 13.36 0.39
CA ALA A 58 10.07 12.38 -0.57
C ALA A 58 9.14 12.30 -1.78
#